data_AF-A0A1Y4HJ06-F1
#
_entry.id   AF-A0A1Y4HJ06-F1
#
_cell.length_a   1.000
_cell.length_b   1.000
_cell.length_c   1.000
_cell.angle_alpha   90.00
_cell.angle_beta   90.00
_cell.angle_gamma   90.00
#
_symmetry.space_group_name_H-M   'P 1'
#
loop_
_entity.id
_entity.type
_entity.pdbx_description
1 polymer ?
#
loop_
_entity_poly.entity_id
_entity_poly.type
_entity_poly.pdbx_seq_one_letter_code
_entity_poly.pdbx_strand_id
1 'polypeptide(L)'
;MFDKWLFVLRNLSRLMERPVALQERVFTRLFEAAEIARFSRPDLVAYEDSLKAYRDWYSVMKTAEDKGHAKGLAEGRAEGLEKGLEKGREEERMSIARMMKSQGISPEDIALFTKLSVDEINAL
;
A
#
# COMPACT_ATOMS: atom_id res chain seq x y z
N MET A 1 -28.40 -29.28 7.25
CA MET A 1 -28.67 -28.40 8.43
C MET A 1 -27.51 -27.45 8.70
N PHE A 2 -26.26 -27.96 8.78
CA PHE A 2 -25.05 -27.15 8.97
C PHE A 2 -24.82 -26.09 7.87
N ASP A 3 -25.03 -26.45 6.60
CA ASP A 3 -24.80 -25.53 5.48
C ASP A 3 -25.73 -24.31 5.51
N LYS A 4 -26.97 -24.49 5.99
CA LYS A 4 -27.92 -23.38 6.17
C LYS A 4 -27.44 -22.40 7.24
N TRP A 5 -26.88 -22.89 8.34
CA TRP A 5 -26.29 -22.05 9.38
C TRP A 5 -25.07 -21.29 8.88
N LEU A 6 -24.15 -21.97 8.19
CA LEU A 6 -22.97 -21.34 7.62
C LEU A 6 -23.36 -20.27 6.59
N PHE A 7 -24.34 -20.56 5.74
CA PHE A 7 -24.88 -19.62 4.77
C PHE A 7 -25.50 -18.40 5.45
N VAL A 8 -26.38 -18.59 6.44
CA VAL A 8 -27.05 -17.50 7.14
C VAL A 8 -26.03 -16.60 7.83
N LEU A 9 -25.15 -17.15 8.66
CA LEU A 9 -24.19 -16.36 9.43
C LEU A 9 -23.23 -15.58 8.52
N ARG A 10 -22.83 -16.17 7.38
CA ARG A 10 -21.94 -15.50 6.41
C ARG A 10 -22.62 -14.38 5.64
N ASN A 11 -23.92 -14.48 5.40
CA ASN A 11 -24.65 -13.56 4.52
C ASN A 11 -25.67 -12.66 5.25
N LEU A 12 -25.81 -12.79 6.59
CA LEU A 12 -26.89 -12.17 7.37
C LEU A 12 -27.00 -10.66 7.15
N SER A 13 -25.86 -9.95 7.09
CA SER A 13 -25.81 -8.50 6.87
C SER A 13 -26.24 -8.05 5.47
N ARG A 14 -26.35 -8.98 4.51
CA ARG A 14 -26.71 -8.72 3.12
C ARG A 14 -28.09 -9.27 2.74
N LEU A 15 -28.74 -10.02 3.63
CA LEU A 15 -30.07 -10.57 3.39
C LEU A 15 -31.12 -9.47 3.58
N MET A 16 -31.68 -9.00 2.46
CA MET A 16 -32.78 -8.02 2.47
C MET A 16 -34.14 -8.67 2.81
N GLU A 17 -34.29 -9.96 2.50
CA GLU A 17 -35.49 -10.75 2.76
C GLU A 17 -35.12 -12.13 3.30
N ARG A 18 -36.06 -12.79 4.00
CA ARG A 18 -35.87 -14.14 4.55
C ARG A 18 -36.12 -15.18 3.45
N PRO A 19 -35.09 -15.87 2.93
CA PRO A 19 -35.28 -16.86 1.87
C PRO A 19 -36.16 -18.01 2.35
N VAL A 20 -37.00 -18.55 1.46
CA VAL A 20 -37.96 -19.62 1.78
C VAL A 20 -37.29 -20.82 2.47
N ALA A 21 -36.07 -21.17 2.04
CA ALA A 21 -35.28 -22.26 2.61
C ALA A 21 -34.84 -22.03 4.09
N LEU A 22 -35.02 -20.82 4.61
CA LEU A 22 -34.62 -20.37 5.95
C LEU A 22 -35.80 -19.86 6.79
N GLN A 23 -37.04 -20.19 6.42
CA GLN A 23 -38.25 -19.84 7.18
C GLN A 23 -38.63 -20.89 8.23
N GLU A 24 -37.76 -21.87 8.48
CA GLU A 24 -37.94 -22.88 9.51
C GLU A 24 -37.92 -22.24 10.91
N ARG A 25 -38.67 -22.82 11.86
CA ARG A 25 -38.87 -22.27 13.22
C ARG A 25 -37.58 -21.85 13.93
N VAL A 26 -36.49 -22.58 13.70
CA VAL A 26 -35.18 -22.29 14.33
C VAL A 26 -34.56 -21.00 13.79
N PHE A 27 -34.69 -20.72 12.49
CA PHE A 27 -34.16 -19.52 11.86
C PHE A 27 -35.05 -18.30 12.08
N THR A 28 -36.37 -18.48 12.26
CA THR A 28 -37.27 -17.40 12.66
C THR A 28 -36.80 -16.72 13.94
N ARG A 29 -36.43 -17.51 14.96
CA ARG A 29 -35.88 -16.99 16.23
C ARG A 29 -34.54 -16.26 16.03
N LEU A 30 -33.70 -16.75 15.11
CA LEU A 30 -32.44 -16.08 14.78
C LEU A 30 -32.70 -14.71 14.14
N PHE A 31 -33.58 -14.64 13.14
CA PHE A 31 -33.87 -13.37 12.47
C PHE A 31 -34.53 -12.38 13.42
N GLU A 32 -35.43 -12.84 14.29
CA GLU A 32 -36.03 -12.01 15.33
C GLU A 32 -34.99 -11.43 16.30
N ALA A 33 -33.97 -12.21 16.68
CA ALA A 33 -32.90 -11.74 17.56
C ALA A 33 -31.90 -10.83 16.84
N ALA A 34 -31.67 -11.03 15.54
CA ALA A 34 -30.77 -10.25 14.72
C ALA A 34 -31.38 -8.94 14.18
N GLU A 35 -32.69 -8.77 14.34
CA GLU A 35 -33.41 -7.60 13.82
C GLU A 35 -33.16 -6.38 14.72
N ILE A 36 -32.26 -5.51 14.25
CA ILE A 36 -31.87 -4.27 14.95
C ILE A 36 -33.10 -3.40 15.28
N ALA A 37 -34.14 -3.43 14.45
CA ALA A 37 -35.39 -2.69 14.70
C ALA A 37 -36.11 -3.11 15.99
N ARG A 38 -35.78 -4.27 16.56
CA ARG A 38 -36.32 -4.77 17.84
C ARG A 38 -35.42 -4.50 19.05
N PHE A 39 -34.27 -3.88 18.84
CA PHE A 39 -33.34 -3.61 19.94
C PHE A 39 -33.97 -2.65 20.95
N SER A 40 -33.74 -2.93 22.24
CA SER A 40 -34.07 -1.97 23.28
C SER A 40 -33.13 -0.76 23.19
N ARG A 41 -33.46 0.34 23.87
CA ARG A 41 -32.59 1.54 23.87
C ARG A 41 -31.15 1.21 24.33
N PRO A 42 -30.93 0.44 25.43
CA PRO A 42 -29.58 -0.01 25.78
C PRO A 42 -28.88 -0.84 24.70
N ASP A 43 -29.61 -1.76 24.05
CA ASP A 43 -29.03 -2.62 23.00
C ASP A 43 -28.62 -1.81 21.77
N LEU A 44 -29.44 -0.83 21.38
CA LEU A 44 -29.12 0.10 20.28
C LEU A 44 -27.86 0.90 20.59
N VAL A 45 -27.73 1.45 21.79
CA VAL A 45 -26.54 2.20 22.20
C VAL A 45 -25.30 1.31 22.18
N ALA A 46 -25.37 0.12 22.76
CA ALA A 46 -24.26 -0.83 22.75
C ALA A 46 -23.85 -1.22 21.32
N TYR A 47 -24.83 -1.41 20.44
CA TYR A 47 -24.59 -1.68 19.03
C TYR A 47 -23.93 -0.50 18.31
N GLU A 48 -24.42 0.72 18.50
CA GLU A 48 -23.84 1.94 17.92
C GLU A 48 -22.40 2.18 18.42
N ASP A 49 -22.14 1.97 19.71
CA ASP A 49 -20.80 2.08 20.30
C ASP A 49 -19.86 1.04 19.68
N SER A 50 -20.32 -0.19 19.46
CA SER A 50 -19.52 -1.23 18.79
C SER A 50 -19.20 -0.86 17.34
N LEU A 51 -20.17 -0.30 16.61
CA LEU A 51 -19.98 0.18 15.25
C LEU A 51 -19.02 1.37 15.21
N LYS A 52 -19.12 2.29 16.17
CA LYS A 52 -18.21 3.42 16.31
C LYS A 52 -16.78 2.94 16.53
N ALA A 53 -16.56 2.03 17.48
CA ALA A 53 -15.24 1.47 17.74
C ALA A 53 -14.63 0.80 16.49
N TYR A 54 -15.44 0.01 15.76
CA TYR A 54 -15.02 -0.61 14.51
C TYR A 54 -14.65 0.43 13.44
N ARG A 55 -15.48 1.46 13.25
CA ARG A 55 -15.23 2.53 12.26
C ARG A 55 -14.01 3.37 12.61
N ASP A 56 -13.81 3.68 13.88
CA ASP A 56 -12.64 4.43 14.37
C ASP A 56 -11.37 3.62 14.09
N TRP A 57 -11.37 2.32 14.41
CA TRP A 57 -10.26 1.42 14.10
C TRP A 57 -10.00 1.32 12.59
N TYR A 58 -11.04 1.11 11.78
CA TYR A 58 -10.93 1.05 10.32
C TYR A 58 -10.33 2.34 9.76
N SER A 59 -10.79 3.50 10.23
CA SER A 59 -10.31 4.81 9.78
C SER A 59 -8.84 5.03 10.12
N VAL A 60 -8.40 4.63 11.34
CA VAL A 60 -6.99 4.69 11.75
C VAL A 60 -6.13 3.80 10.85
N MET A 61 -6.53 2.54 10.66
CA MET A 61 -5.78 1.59 9.84
C MET A 61 -5.69 2.05 8.38
N LYS A 62 -6.81 2.49 7.80
CA LYS A 62 -6.86 2.96 6.42
C LYS A 62 -5.98 4.19 6.21
N THR A 63 -6.08 5.16 7.12
CA THR A 63 -5.24 6.37 7.08
C THR A 63 -3.75 6.03 7.22
N ALA A 64 -3.40 5.08 8.09
CA ALA A 64 -2.02 4.65 8.27
C ALA A 64 -1.47 3.96 7.01
N GLU A 65 -2.25 3.07 6.40
CA GLU A 65 -1.92 2.41 5.13
C GLU A 65 -1.71 3.44 4.02
N ASP A 66 -2.66 4.37 3.84
CA ASP A 66 -2.60 5.38 2.77
C ASP A 66 -1.39 6.31 2.95
N LYS A 67 -1.12 6.75 4.19
CA LYS A 67 0.09 7.54 4.51
C LYS A 67 1.37 6.75 4.27
N GLY A 68 1.40 5.47 4.65
CA GLY A 68 2.52 4.58 4.42
C GLY A 68 2.85 4.44 2.93
N HIS A 69 1.82 4.19 2.11
CA HIS A 69 1.98 4.12 0.66
C HIS A 69 2.45 5.45 0.05
N ALA A 70 1.83 6.57 0.43
CA ALA A 70 2.21 7.88 -0.07
C ALA A 70 3.66 8.23 0.28
N LYS A 71 4.07 7.97 1.52
CA LYS A 71 5.45 8.19 1.99
C LYS A 71 6.43 7.29 1.24
N GLY A 72 6.15 5.98 1.15
CA GLY A 72 7.02 5.04 0.44
C GLY A 72 7.18 5.37 -1.04
N LEU A 73 6.13 5.85 -1.71
CA LEU A 73 6.21 6.30 -3.10
C LEU A 73 7.07 7.57 -3.24
N ALA A 74 6.91 8.54 -2.32
CA ALA A 74 7.68 9.77 -2.33
C ALA A 74 9.17 9.51 -2.08
N GLU A 75 9.51 8.72 -1.06
CA GLU A 75 10.88 8.32 -0.74
C GLU A 75 11.50 7.51 -1.88
N GLY A 76 10.79 6.50 -2.40
CA GLY A 76 11.28 5.68 -3.51
C GLY A 76 11.52 6.49 -4.79
N ARG A 77 10.68 7.50 -5.07
CA ARG A 77 10.90 8.41 -6.21
C ARG A 77 12.09 9.33 -6.00
N ALA A 78 12.26 9.87 -4.79
CA ALA A 78 13.38 10.75 -4.46
C ALA A 78 14.71 9.99 -4.56
N GLU A 79 14.82 8.83 -3.91
CA GLU A 79 16.01 7.98 -3.99
C GLU A 79 16.29 7.51 -5.41
N GLY A 80 15.24 7.12 -6.15
CA GLY A 80 15.39 6.68 -7.54
C GLY A 80 15.91 7.79 -8.45
N LEU A 81 15.44 9.02 -8.26
CA LEU A 81 15.91 10.19 -9.01
C LEU A 81 17.36 10.53 -8.66
N GLU A 82 17.72 10.51 -7.37
CA GLU A 82 19.08 10.79 -6.92
C GLU A 82 20.08 9.78 -7.49
N LYS A 83 19.81 8.48 -7.33
CA LYS A 83 20.64 7.40 -7.90
C LYS A 83 20.72 7.48 -9.42
N GLY A 84 19.61 7.83 -10.09
CA GLY A 84 19.58 8.02 -11.53
C GLY A 84 20.44 9.19 -12.01
N LEU A 85 20.39 10.32 -11.32
CA LEU A 85 21.20 11.50 -11.63
C LEU A 85 22.69 11.26 -11.36
N GLU A 86 23.04 10.60 -10.26
CA GLU A 86 24.42 10.26 -9.94
C GLU A 86 25.02 9.32 -11.00
N LYS A 87 24.31 8.23 -11.32
CA LYS A 87 24.73 7.29 -12.37
C LYS A 87 24.85 7.98 -13.73
N GLY A 88 23.91 8.84 -14.09
CA GLY A 88 23.96 9.59 -15.34
C GLY A 88 25.17 10.53 -15.42
N ARG A 89 25.51 11.23 -14.33
CA ARG A 89 26.71 12.08 -14.25
C ARG A 89 28.01 11.29 -14.33
N GLU A 90 28.05 10.10 -13.73
CA GLU A 90 29.20 9.21 -13.82
C GLU A 90 29.38 8.67 -15.25
N GLU A 91 28.31 8.19 -15.88
CA GLU A 91 28.32 7.73 -17.28
C GLU A 91 28.73 8.86 -18.24
N GLU A 92 28.24 10.09 -18.03
CA GLU A 92 28.64 11.26 -18.80
C GLU A 92 30.13 11.59 -18.63
N ARG A 93 30.63 11.63 -17.38
CA ARG A 93 32.07 11.82 -17.08
C ARG A 93 32.94 10.77 -17.79
N MET A 94 32.54 9.50 -17.73
CA MET A 94 33.26 8.40 -18.37
C MET A 94 33.23 8.51 -19.89
N SER A 95 32.09 8.91 -20.48
CA SER A 95 31.97 9.16 -21.91
C SER A 95 32.90 10.31 -22.38
N ILE A 96 32.91 11.43 -21.64
CA ILE A 96 33.78 12.57 -21.92
C ILE A 96 35.26 12.15 -21.82
N ALA A 97 35.63 11.41 -20.77
CA ALA A 97 37.01 10.92 -20.60
C ALA A 97 37.46 10.03 -21.76
N ARG A 98 36.61 9.11 -22.23
CA ARG A 98 36.89 8.28 -23.43
C ARG A 98 37.11 9.13 -24.68
N MET A 99 36.28 10.17 -24.87
CA MET A 99 36.41 11.09 -26.00
C MET A 99 37.70 11.91 -25.94
N MET A 100 38.09 12.39 -24.76
CA MET A 100 39.33 13.14 -24.57
C MET A 100 40.56 12.24 -24.78
N LYS A 101 40.50 11.00 -24.29
CA LYS A 101 41.57 9.99 -24.47
C LYS A 101 41.77 9.65 -25.94
N SER A 102 40.69 9.53 -26.72
CA SER A 102 40.78 9.25 -28.17
C SER A 102 41.37 10.43 -28.97
N GLN A 103 41.30 11.65 -28.44
CA GLN A 103 41.94 12.84 -29.01
C GLN A 103 43.41 13.00 -28.58
N GLY A 104 43.94 12.08 -27.78
CA GLY A 104 45.35 12.10 -27.35
C GLY A 104 45.64 13.10 -26.23
N ILE A 105 44.62 13.54 -25.49
CA ILE A 105 44.80 14.37 -24.28
C ILE A 105 45.45 13.51 -23.17
N SER A 106 46.34 14.11 -22.38
CA SER A 106 47.05 13.40 -21.31
C SER A 106 46.09 12.90 -20.22
N PRO A 107 46.32 11.72 -19.61
CA PRO A 107 45.51 11.22 -18.50
C PRO A 107 45.42 12.20 -17.32
N GLU A 108 46.47 12.98 -17.07
CA GLU A 108 46.54 13.99 -16.02
C GLU A 108 45.59 15.16 -16.29
N ASP A 109 45.54 15.65 -17.53
CA ASP A 109 44.61 16.71 -17.93
C ASP A 109 43.16 16.20 -17.92
N ILE A 110 42.92 14.95 -18.36
CA ILE A 110 41.59 14.34 -18.33
C ILE A 110 41.09 14.21 -16.89
N ALA A 111 41.95 13.80 -15.95
CA ALA A 111 41.62 13.70 -14.53
C ALA A 111 41.20 15.06 -13.96
N LEU A 112 41.90 16.14 -14.35
CA LEU A 112 41.58 17.50 -13.93
C LEU A 112 40.18 17.93 -14.38
N PHE A 113 39.79 17.65 -15.63
CA PHE A 113 38.50 18.10 -16.18
C PHE A 113 37.31 17.21 -15.77
N THR A 114 37.51 15.90 -15.71
CA THR A 114 36.43 14.93 -15.48
C THR A 114 36.27 14.53 -14.01
N LYS A 115 37.24 14.92 -13.16
CA LYS A 115 37.36 14.54 -11.74
C LYS A 115 37.42 13.02 -11.52
N LEU A 116 37.79 12.27 -12.56
CA LEU A 116 38.12 10.86 -12.44
C LEU A 116 39.57 10.71 -11.97
N SER A 117 39.88 9.60 -11.32
CA SER A 117 41.26 9.24 -11.02
C SER A 117 42.01 8.86 -12.29
N VAL A 118 43.33 9.05 -12.27
CA VAL A 118 44.20 8.65 -13.40
C VAL A 118 44.11 7.14 -13.65
N ASP A 119 43.92 6.33 -12.60
CA ASP A 119 43.74 4.89 -12.71
C ASP A 119 42.45 4.51 -13.44
N GLU A 120 41.33 5.16 -13.11
CA GLU A 120 40.05 4.98 -13.83
C GLU A 120 40.19 5.37 -15.31
N ILE A 121 40.89 6.46 -15.60
CA ILE A 121 41.13 6.93 -16.99
C ILE A 121 42.06 5.97 -17.74
N ASN A 122 43.06 5.41 -17.09
CA ASN A 122 43.95 4.44 -17.71
C ASN A 122 43.24 3.11 -18.03
N ALA A 123 42.26 2.72 -17.20
CA ALA A 123 41.42 1.54 -17.40
C ALA A 123 40.32 1.69 -18.48
N LEU A 124 40.00 2.93 -18.90
CA LEU A 124 39.04 3.24 -19.97
C LEU A 124 39.52 2.87 -21.38
#